data_AF-A0A9D7KHH7-F1
#
_entry.id   AF-A0A9D7KHH7-F1
#
_cell.length_a   1.000
_cell.length_b   1.000
_cell.length_c   1.000
_cell.angle_alpha   90.00
_cell.angle_beta   90.00
_cell.angle_gamma   90.00
#
_symmetry.space_group_name_H-M   'P 1'
#
loop_
_entity.id
_entity.type
_entity.pdbx_description
1 polymer ?
#
loop_
_entity_poly.entity_id
_entity_poly.type
_entity_poly.pdbx_seq_one_letter_code
_entity_poly.pdbx_strand_id
1 'polypeptide(L)'
;MKNEIESLTAVYFNLQEFTSNETDDEKLSILFKLLSPQHLLKQPFANDSNILNRDFYLELLYILGLEETKDKSKKVIQRVGDGHRNEGSFLENTINILKVRNRLSQLDDPEHFGTTSEEQLFSVALELCITWLNRVLFLKLLEGQLVTYHKNDKTYRFLNESRIKDFDELNELFFEVLAVGHDQRSPGIDEKYKNIPYLNSSLFEETDLERRTITIAELKDRFTIPLHKKHSA
;
A
#
# COMPACT_ATOMS: atom_id res chain seq x y z
N MET A 1 -17.23 -35.87 58.80
CA MET A 1 -17.11 -34.74 57.85
C MET A 1 -17.22 -35.30 56.44
N LYS A 2 -18.37 -35.13 55.78
CA LYS A 2 -18.48 -35.39 54.34
C LYS A 2 -17.87 -34.17 53.64
N ASN A 3 -16.81 -34.39 52.88
CA ASN A 3 -16.26 -33.36 51.99
C ASN A 3 -17.28 -33.14 50.88
N GLU A 4 -18.05 -32.06 50.98
CA GLU A 4 -18.77 -31.50 49.85
C GLU A 4 -17.72 -30.99 48.86
N ILE A 5 -17.42 -31.79 47.86
CA ILE A 5 -16.75 -31.29 46.67
C ILE A 5 -17.80 -30.44 45.96
N GLU A 6 -17.66 -29.12 46.08
CA GLU A 6 -18.45 -28.14 45.32
C GLU A 6 -18.42 -28.55 43.84
N SER A 7 -19.60 -28.71 43.24
CA SER A 7 -19.73 -29.10 41.85
C SER A 7 -19.03 -28.07 40.96
N LEU A 8 -17.95 -28.47 40.29
CA LEU A 8 -17.26 -27.60 39.34
C LEU A 8 -18.01 -27.58 38.02
N THR A 9 -18.41 -26.40 37.56
CA THR A 9 -18.92 -26.24 36.19
C THR A 9 -17.75 -26.34 35.22
N ALA A 10 -17.78 -27.34 34.35
CA ALA A 10 -16.75 -27.56 33.33
C ALA A 10 -17.39 -27.77 31.97
N VAL A 11 -16.62 -27.45 30.93
CA VAL A 11 -16.93 -27.79 29.54
C VAL A 11 -15.93 -28.87 29.13
N TYR A 12 -16.40 -29.91 28.44
CA TYR A 12 -15.55 -30.95 27.89
C TYR A 12 -15.86 -31.13 26.40
N PHE A 13 -14.91 -31.72 25.68
CA PHE A 13 -15.11 -32.18 24.32
C PHE A 13 -14.39 -33.53 24.16
N ASN A 14 -14.87 -34.39 23.27
CA ASN A 14 -14.30 -35.71 23.05
C ASN A 14 -13.56 -35.75 21.70
N LEU A 15 -12.25 -36.01 21.73
CA LEU A 15 -11.43 -36.11 20.52
C LEU A 15 -11.87 -37.25 19.59
N GLN A 16 -12.51 -38.29 20.11
CA GLN A 16 -12.99 -39.41 19.29
C GLN A 16 -14.10 -38.98 18.31
N GLU A 17 -14.85 -37.93 18.62
CA GLU A 17 -15.89 -37.36 17.73
C GLU A 17 -15.30 -36.77 16.44
N PHE A 18 -13.99 -36.56 16.39
CA PHE A 18 -13.26 -35.97 15.27
C PHE A 18 -12.44 -37.01 14.47
N THR A 19 -12.58 -38.30 14.78
CA THR A 19 -11.77 -39.40 14.17
C THR A 19 -12.46 -40.17 13.05
N SER A 20 -13.70 -39.80 12.70
CA SER A 20 -14.48 -40.42 11.62
C SER A 20 -13.82 -40.18 10.25
N ASN A 21 -13.82 -41.19 9.36
CA ASN A 21 -13.18 -41.15 8.03
C ASN A 21 -13.78 -40.14 7.03
N GLU A 22 -14.82 -39.40 7.40
CA GLU A 22 -15.29 -38.21 6.70
C GLU A 22 -14.76 -36.99 7.46
N THR A 23 -13.55 -36.56 7.13
CA THR A 23 -12.90 -35.40 7.75
C THR A 23 -13.66 -34.13 7.38
N ASP A 24 -14.48 -33.67 8.32
CA ASP A 24 -15.06 -32.34 8.29
C ASP A 24 -13.97 -31.32 8.68
N ASP A 25 -13.27 -30.81 7.67
CA ASP A 25 -12.15 -29.87 7.83
C ASP A 25 -12.54 -28.63 8.65
N GLU A 26 -13.82 -28.23 8.63
CA GLU A 26 -14.33 -27.14 9.47
C GLU A 26 -14.30 -27.50 10.96
N LYS A 27 -14.73 -28.72 11.31
CA LYS A 27 -14.70 -29.22 12.70
C LYS A 27 -13.27 -29.34 13.22
N LEU A 28 -12.35 -29.84 12.40
CA LEU A 28 -10.92 -29.93 12.77
C LEU A 28 -10.28 -28.55 12.92
N SER A 29 -10.64 -27.59 12.05
CA SER A 29 -10.19 -26.19 12.15
C SER A 29 -10.65 -25.54 13.46
N ILE A 30 -11.89 -25.77 13.88
CA ILE A 30 -12.42 -25.27 15.16
C ILE A 30 -11.67 -25.89 16.34
N LEU A 31 -11.47 -27.21 16.33
CA LEU A 31 -10.74 -27.91 17.39
C LEU A 31 -9.29 -27.41 17.51
N PHE A 32 -8.62 -27.25 16.36
CA PHE A 32 -7.26 -26.70 16.30
C PHE A 32 -7.19 -25.27 16.87
N LYS A 33 -8.15 -24.41 16.52
CA LYS A 33 -8.24 -23.05 17.08
C LYS A 33 -8.47 -23.09 18.59
N LEU A 34 -9.38 -23.92 19.10
CA LEU A 34 -9.67 -24.03 20.53
C LEU A 34 -8.44 -24.44 21.35
N LEU A 35 -7.65 -25.38 20.82
CA LEU A 35 -6.43 -25.89 21.44
C LEU A 35 -5.17 -25.07 21.12
N SER A 36 -5.32 -23.98 20.37
CA SER A 36 -4.19 -23.12 20.02
C SER A 36 -3.63 -22.37 21.24
N PRO A 37 -2.33 -22.01 21.25
CA PRO A 37 -1.74 -21.17 22.29
C PRO A 37 -2.50 -19.85 22.50
N GLN A 38 -3.05 -19.28 21.42
CA GLN A 38 -3.85 -18.07 21.46
C GLN A 38 -5.08 -18.22 22.36
N HIS A 39 -5.81 -19.33 22.24
CA HIS A 39 -6.99 -19.60 23.06
C HIS A 39 -6.64 -20.11 24.47
N LEU A 40 -5.73 -21.08 24.59
CA LEU A 40 -5.40 -21.70 25.89
C LEU A 40 -4.62 -20.78 26.82
N LEU A 41 -3.71 -19.97 26.27
CA LEU A 41 -2.84 -19.08 27.05
C LEU A 41 -3.30 -17.63 27.01
N LYS A 42 -4.47 -17.36 26.39
CA LYS A 42 -5.00 -16.01 26.18
C LYS A 42 -3.98 -15.08 25.51
N GLN A 43 -3.15 -15.63 24.63
CA GLN A 43 -2.19 -14.84 23.87
C GLN A 43 -2.95 -14.00 22.83
N PRO A 44 -2.48 -12.77 22.55
CA PRO A 44 -3.00 -12.04 21.40
C PRO A 44 -2.82 -12.89 20.15
N PHE A 45 -3.85 -12.94 19.29
CA PHE A 45 -3.67 -13.50 17.97
C PHE A 45 -2.47 -12.80 17.32
N ALA A 46 -1.56 -13.58 16.71
CA ALA A 46 -0.49 -13.00 15.90
C ALA A 46 -1.16 -12.06 14.91
N ASN A 47 -0.88 -10.75 15.05
CA ASN A 47 -1.45 -9.63 14.32
C ASN A 47 -2.30 -10.07 13.13
N ASP A 48 -3.61 -9.90 13.22
CA ASP A 48 -4.46 -9.94 12.04
C ASP A 48 -3.79 -8.99 11.03
N SER A 49 -3.27 -9.52 9.93
CA SER A 49 -2.46 -8.78 8.95
C SER A 49 -3.21 -7.59 8.35
N ASN A 50 -4.49 -7.47 8.68
CA ASN A 50 -5.42 -6.41 8.31
C ASN A 50 -5.53 -5.28 9.36
N ILE A 51 -4.84 -5.35 10.51
CA ILE A 51 -4.79 -4.24 11.46
C ILE A 51 -3.86 -3.16 10.88
N LEU A 52 -4.48 -2.11 10.35
CA LEU A 52 -3.78 -0.95 9.84
C LEU A 52 -2.92 -0.32 10.94
N ASN A 53 -1.61 -0.28 10.72
CA ASN A 53 -0.70 0.48 11.58
C ASN A 53 -1.06 1.97 11.45
N ARG A 54 -1.63 2.53 12.52
CA ARG A 54 -2.12 3.91 12.53
C ARG A 54 -1.02 4.93 12.28
N ASP A 55 0.17 4.73 12.85
CA ASP A 55 1.30 5.63 12.65
C ASP A 55 1.72 5.64 11.18
N PHE A 56 1.86 4.46 10.57
CA PHE A 56 2.18 4.32 9.15
C PHE A 56 1.11 4.98 8.27
N TYR A 57 -0.17 4.76 8.57
CA TYR A 57 -1.27 5.38 7.82
C TYR A 57 -1.24 6.91 7.90
N LEU A 58 -1.00 7.49 9.08
CA LEU A 58 -0.91 8.95 9.24
C LEU A 58 0.32 9.52 8.52
N GLU A 59 1.47 8.84 8.59
CA GLU A 59 2.66 9.22 7.83
C GLU A 59 2.43 9.13 6.31
N LEU A 60 1.65 8.14 5.86
CA LEU A 60 1.27 8.00 4.45
C LEU A 60 0.40 9.16 3.97
N LEU A 61 -0.63 9.53 4.74
CA LEU A 61 -1.46 10.71 4.45
C LEU A 61 -0.59 11.98 4.41
N TYR A 62 0.33 12.12 5.35
CA TYR A 62 1.24 13.27 5.39
C TYR A 62 2.14 13.38 4.15
N ILE A 63 2.74 12.27 3.70
CA ILE A 63 3.54 12.22 2.46
C ILE A 63 2.67 12.58 1.24
N LEU A 64 1.42 12.11 1.21
CA LEU A 64 0.49 12.43 0.14
C LEU A 64 0.09 13.90 0.13
N GLY A 65 0.09 14.60 1.27
CA GLY A 65 -0.49 15.95 1.38
C GLY A 65 -1.98 15.91 1.73
N LEU A 66 -2.41 14.86 2.43
CA LEU A 66 -3.77 14.64 2.90
C LEU A 66 -3.82 14.61 4.43
N GLU A 67 -5.00 14.85 4.99
CA GLU A 67 -5.27 14.76 6.42
C GLU A 67 -6.60 14.04 6.69
N GLU A 68 -6.68 13.33 7.81
CA GLU A 68 -7.93 12.75 8.30
C GLU A 68 -8.61 13.74 9.26
N THR A 69 -9.81 14.19 8.92
CA THR A 69 -10.66 15.02 9.78
C THR A 69 -11.92 14.28 10.19
N LYS A 70 -12.53 14.74 11.29
CA LYS A 70 -13.83 14.24 11.74
C LYS A 70 -14.91 15.19 11.26
N ASP A 71 -15.67 14.76 10.26
CA ASP A 71 -16.94 15.40 9.93
C ASP A 71 -18.07 14.68 10.68
N LYS A 72 -18.55 15.32 11.75
CA LYS A 72 -19.53 14.77 12.70
C LYS A 72 -19.05 13.43 13.30
N SER A 73 -19.58 12.31 12.83
CA SER A 73 -19.26 10.94 13.26
C SER A 73 -18.44 10.15 12.23
N LYS A 74 -18.23 10.70 11.03
CA LYS A 74 -17.47 10.05 9.96
C LYS A 74 -16.05 10.62 9.90
N LYS A 75 -15.09 9.73 9.72
CA LYS A 75 -13.73 10.11 9.35
C LYS A 75 -13.71 10.38 7.85
N VAL A 76 -13.20 11.53 7.47
CA VAL A 76 -13.08 11.96 6.07
C VAL A 76 -11.61 12.28 5.82
N ILE A 77 -11.11 11.85 4.66
CA ILE A 77 -9.77 12.20 4.19
C ILE A 77 -9.93 13.38 3.25
N GLN A 78 -9.17 14.45 3.47
CA GLN A 78 -9.22 15.65 2.66
C GLN A 78 -7.82 16.20 2.39
N ARG A 79 -7.70 17.08 1.40
CA ARG A 79 -6.48 17.84 1.12
C ARG A 79 -6.11 18.71 2.32
N VAL A 80 -4.82 18.79 2.62
CA VAL A 80 -4.32 19.71 3.67
C VAL A 80 -4.72 21.15 3.34
N GLY A 81 -5.18 21.88 4.35
CA GLY A 81 -5.62 23.26 4.21
C GLY A 81 -4.51 24.21 3.74
N ASP A 82 -4.88 25.26 3.01
CA ASP A 82 -3.98 26.12 2.21
C ASP A 82 -2.72 26.61 2.94
N GLY A 83 -2.84 26.96 4.23
CA GLY A 83 -1.72 27.47 5.04
C GLY A 83 -0.68 26.42 5.46
N HIS A 84 -0.96 25.12 5.24
CA HIS A 84 -0.11 24.01 5.67
C HIS A 84 0.28 23.06 4.52
N ARG A 85 -0.12 23.38 3.29
CA ARG A 85 0.26 22.62 2.09
C ARG A 85 1.78 22.67 1.90
N ASN A 86 2.37 21.57 1.46
CA ASN A 86 3.80 21.47 1.19
C ASN A 86 4.03 21.07 -0.26
N GLU A 87 4.79 21.85 -1.02
CA GLU A 87 5.06 21.61 -2.45
C GLU A 87 5.76 20.26 -2.73
N GLY A 88 6.48 19.72 -1.74
CA GLY A 88 7.09 18.40 -1.80
C GLY A 88 6.14 17.24 -1.55
N SER A 89 4.94 17.50 -1.01
CA SER A 89 3.92 16.44 -0.88
C SER A 89 3.50 15.93 -2.24
N PHE A 90 3.19 14.63 -2.30
CA PHE A 90 2.99 13.94 -3.58
C PHE A 90 1.86 14.56 -4.39
N LEU A 91 0.76 14.90 -3.72
CA LEU A 91 -0.40 15.56 -4.32
C LEU A 91 -0.08 16.98 -4.81
N GLU A 92 0.59 17.81 -4.01
CA GLU A 92 0.88 19.20 -4.40
C GLU A 92 1.87 19.28 -5.57
N ASN A 93 2.88 18.41 -5.58
CA ASN A 93 3.81 18.27 -6.70
C ASN A 93 3.03 17.93 -7.98
N THR A 94 2.13 16.95 -7.91
CA THR A 94 1.26 16.52 -9.02
C THR A 94 0.33 17.63 -9.50
N ILE A 95 -0.40 18.29 -8.59
CA ILE A 95 -1.31 19.40 -8.90
C ILE A 95 -0.56 20.53 -9.60
N ASN A 96 0.61 20.90 -9.10
CA ASN A 96 1.40 21.99 -9.67
C ASN A 96 1.82 21.68 -11.11
N ILE A 97 2.26 20.45 -11.39
CA ILE A 97 2.62 20.03 -12.74
C ILE A 97 1.40 20.06 -13.68
N LEU A 98 0.28 19.46 -13.26
CA LEU A 98 -0.96 19.44 -14.05
C LEU A 98 -1.42 20.85 -14.40
N LYS A 99 -1.35 21.77 -13.43
CA LYS A 99 -1.72 23.18 -13.58
C LYS A 99 -0.79 23.92 -14.54
N VAL A 100 0.53 23.86 -14.31
CA VAL A 100 1.52 24.59 -15.13
C VAL A 100 1.51 24.12 -16.58
N ARG A 101 1.31 22.82 -16.81
CA ARG A 101 1.27 22.23 -18.15
C ARG A 101 -0.13 22.23 -18.77
N ASN A 102 -1.14 22.78 -18.07
CA ASN A 102 -2.54 22.82 -18.50
C ASN A 102 -3.05 21.44 -18.96
N ARG A 103 -2.71 20.37 -18.23
CA ARG A 103 -3.00 18.99 -18.66
C ARG A 103 -4.47 18.61 -18.60
N LEU A 104 -5.27 19.32 -17.80
CA LEU A 104 -6.71 19.09 -17.75
C LEU A 104 -7.39 19.34 -19.11
N SER A 105 -6.83 20.22 -19.95
CA SER A 105 -7.37 20.47 -21.30
C SER A 105 -7.19 19.29 -22.26
N GLN A 106 -6.43 18.27 -21.86
CA GLN A 106 -6.21 17.06 -22.65
C GLN A 106 -7.21 15.95 -22.29
N LEU A 107 -8.12 16.18 -21.34
CA LEU A 107 -9.18 15.26 -20.94
C LEU A 107 -10.45 15.53 -21.74
N ASP A 108 -11.16 14.48 -22.17
CA ASP A 108 -12.40 14.62 -22.96
C ASP A 108 -13.57 15.05 -22.08
N ASP A 109 -13.57 14.59 -20.82
CA ASP A 109 -14.61 14.85 -19.83
C ASP A 109 -14.00 15.28 -18.49
N PRO A 110 -13.44 16.50 -18.40
CA PRO A 110 -12.88 17.02 -17.16
C PRO A 110 -13.97 17.27 -16.10
N GLU A 111 -15.24 17.45 -16.50
CA GLU A 111 -16.37 17.71 -15.60
C GLU A 111 -16.66 16.52 -14.66
N HIS A 112 -16.32 15.30 -15.08
CA HIS A 112 -16.35 14.11 -14.23
C HIS A 112 -15.51 14.27 -12.94
N PHE A 113 -14.43 15.02 -13.00
CA PHE A 113 -13.47 15.19 -11.90
C PHE A 113 -13.83 16.34 -10.96
N GLY A 114 -14.88 17.12 -11.25
CA GLY A 114 -15.29 18.24 -10.41
C GLY A 114 -15.96 19.35 -11.20
N THR A 115 -16.64 20.22 -10.46
CA THR A 115 -17.38 21.36 -11.03
C THR A 115 -16.50 22.58 -11.22
N THR A 116 -15.43 22.70 -10.43
CA THR A 116 -14.46 23.79 -10.52
C THR A 116 -13.11 23.28 -11.00
N SER A 117 -12.30 24.16 -11.60
CA SER A 117 -10.94 23.81 -12.03
C SER A 117 -10.06 23.32 -10.87
N GLU A 118 -10.27 23.83 -9.64
CA GLU A 118 -9.52 23.36 -8.48
C GLU A 118 -9.95 21.94 -8.05
N GLU A 119 -11.25 21.66 -8.05
CA GLU A 119 -11.76 20.31 -7.78
C GLU A 119 -11.25 19.30 -8.81
N GLN A 120 -11.28 19.66 -10.10
CA GLN A 120 -10.77 18.82 -11.18
C GLN A 120 -9.27 18.53 -11.02
N LEU A 121 -8.47 19.57 -10.74
CA LEU A 121 -7.02 19.40 -10.48
C LEU A 121 -6.79 18.46 -9.30
N PHE A 122 -7.54 18.64 -8.22
CA PHE A 122 -7.41 17.81 -7.02
C PHE A 122 -7.77 16.35 -7.31
N SER A 123 -8.93 16.09 -7.92
CA SER A 123 -9.42 14.74 -8.19
C SER A 123 -8.49 13.99 -9.14
N VAL A 124 -8.07 14.62 -10.25
CA VAL A 124 -7.12 14.02 -11.20
C VAL A 124 -5.78 13.73 -10.53
N ALA A 125 -5.24 14.69 -9.77
CA ALA A 125 -3.97 14.49 -9.08
C ALA A 125 -4.06 13.38 -8.03
N LEU A 126 -5.17 13.31 -7.30
CA LEU A 126 -5.40 12.28 -6.29
C LEU A 126 -5.47 10.88 -6.92
N GLU A 127 -6.17 10.73 -8.04
CA GLU A 127 -6.28 9.45 -8.74
C GLU A 127 -4.91 8.97 -9.27
N LEU A 128 -4.11 9.87 -9.85
CA LEU A 128 -2.73 9.58 -10.24
C LEU A 128 -1.87 9.18 -9.03
N CYS A 129 -1.92 9.95 -7.94
CA CYS A 129 -1.18 9.66 -6.71
C CYS A 129 -1.57 8.30 -6.12
N ILE A 130 -2.85 7.93 -6.11
CA ILE A 130 -3.33 6.62 -5.63
C ILE A 130 -2.77 5.51 -6.52
N THR A 131 -2.84 5.69 -7.85
CA THR A 131 -2.33 4.71 -8.82
C THR A 131 -0.83 4.46 -8.62
N TRP A 132 -0.04 5.53 -8.56
CA TRP A 132 1.40 5.44 -8.33
C TRP A 132 1.75 4.89 -6.95
N LEU A 133 1.02 5.31 -5.91
CA LEU A 133 1.25 4.80 -4.56
C LEU A 133 0.97 3.31 -4.48
N ASN A 134 -0.09 2.83 -5.11
CA ASN A 134 -0.41 1.41 -5.16
C ASN A 134 0.74 0.61 -5.82
N ARG A 135 1.31 1.14 -6.91
CA ARG A 135 2.50 0.55 -7.54
C ARG A 135 3.71 0.54 -6.60
N VAL A 136 4.00 1.63 -5.88
CA VAL A 136 5.11 1.69 -4.89
C VAL A 136 4.90 0.69 -3.75
N LEU A 137 3.68 0.58 -3.22
CA LEU A 137 3.34 -0.38 -2.17
C LEU A 137 3.50 -1.82 -2.67
N PHE A 138 3.07 -2.09 -3.90
CA PHE A 138 3.28 -3.38 -4.55
C PHE A 138 4.79 -3.68 -4.72
N LEU A 139 5.59 -2.72 -5.19
CA LEU A 139 7.05 -2.87 -5.27
C LEU A 139 7.65 -3.23 -3.92
N LYS A 140 7.18 -2.61 -2.83
CA LYS A 140 7.67 -2.91 -1.49
C LYS A 140 7.32 -4.33 -1.05
N LEU A 141 6.12 -4.80 -1.38
CA LEU A 141 5.71 -6.18 -1.12
C LEU A 141 6.56 -7.17 -1.93
N LEU A 142 6.75 -6.91 -3.22
CA LEU A 142 7.56 -7.72 -4.13
C LEU A 142 9.01 -7.81 -3.64
N GLU A 143 9.61 -6.69 -3.24
CA GLU A 143 10.95 -6.66 -2.65
C GLU A 143 11.05 -7.61 -1.44
N GLY A 144 10.09 -7.52 -0.50
CA GLY A 144 10.06 -8.38 0.68
C GLY A 144 9.96 -9.87 0.33
N GLN A 145 9.15 -10.21 -0.67
CA GLN A 145 9.01 -11.58 -1.15
C GLN A 145 10.30 -12.08 -1.80
N LEU A 146 10.90 -11.33 -2.72
CA LEU A 146 12.16 -11.70 -3.38
C LEU A 146 13.27 -11.92 -2.36
N VAL A 147 13.47 -10.99 -1.43
CA VAL A 147 14.48 -11.13 -0.36
C VAL A 147 14.24 -12.41 0.46
N THR A 148 12.99 -12.74 0.77
CA THR A 148 12.64 -13.94 1.52
C THR A 148 12.94 -15.22 0.72
N TYR A 149 12.51 -15.30 -0.53
CA TYR A 149 12.76 -16.45 -1.41
C TYR A 149 14.26 -16.68 -1.65
N HIS A 150 15.04 -15.62 -1.71
CA HIS A 150 16.47 -15.66 -1.93
C HIS A 150 17.30 -15.64 -0.63
N LYS A 151 16.75 -16.19 0.47
CA LYS A 151 17.47 -16.42 1.74
C LYS A 151 18.13 -15.15 2.32
N ASN A 152 17.40 -14.04 2.29
CA ASN A 152 17.83 -12.71 2.75
C ASN A 152 19.01 -12.11 1.95
N ASP A 153 19.19 -12.50 0.69
CA ASP A 153 20.14 -11.84 -0.20
C ASP A 153 19.74 -10.37 -0.42
N LYS A 154 20.64 -9.47 -0.01
CA LYS A 154 20.43 -8.02 -0.10
C LYS A 154 20.43 -7.49 -1.52
N THR A 155 20.90 -8.26 -2.51
CA THR A 155 20.86 -7.86 -3.92
C THR A 155 19.43 -7.71 -4.46
N TYR A 156 18.44 -8.32 -3.80
CA TYR A 156 17.01 -8.18 -4.09
C TYR A 156 16.35 -7.00 -3.38
N ARG A 157 17.09 -6.25 -2.54
CA ARG A 157 16.60 -5.00 -1.95
C ARG A 157 16.75 -3.87 -2.95
N PHE A 158 15.78 -3.71 -3.84
CA PHE A 158 15.85 -2.75 -4.93
C PHE A 158 15.18 -1.40 -4.62
N LEU A 159 14.22 -1.32 -3.68
CA LEU A 159 13.47 -0.11 -3.36
C LEU A 159 14.12 0.65 -2.20
N ASN A 160 15.23 1.33 -2.50
CA ASN A 160 15.99 2.13 -1.54
C ASN A 160 16.67 3.33 -2.21
N GLU A 161 17.06 4.33 -1.42
CA GLU A 161 17.63 5.61 -1.87
C GLU A 161 18.92 5.49 -2.71
N SER A 162 19.68 4.39 -2.57
CA SER A 162 20.89 4.21 -3.38
C SER A 162 20.58 3.78 -4.82
N ARG A 163 19.45 3.09 -5.02
CA ARG A 163 18.99 2.59 -6.32
C ARG A 163 17.93 3.49 -6.96
N ILE A 164 16.99 3.99 -6.16
CA ILE A 164 15.89 4.85 -6.61
C ILE A 164 16.18 6.26 -6.12
N LYS A 165 16.73 7.08 -7.01
CA LYS A 165 17.24 8.42 -6.69
C LYS A 165 16.23 9.53 -6.96
N ASP A 166 15.33 9.30 -7.90
CA ASP A 166 14.40 10.28 -8.46
C ASP A 166 13.14 9.56 -8.96
N PHE A 167 12.19 10.33 -9.47
CA PHE A 167 10.95 9.80 -10.03
C PHE A 167 11.14 9.10 -11.38
N ASP A 168 12.22 9.39 -12.11
CA ASP A 168 12.53 8.70 -13.37
C ASP A 168 12.84 7.21 -13.11
N GLU A 169 13.62 6.91 -12.07
CA GLU A 169 13.90 5.53 -11.62
C GLU A 169 12.63 4.75 -11.23
N LEU A 170 11.65 5.42 -10.62
CA LEU A 170 10.34 4.80 -10.34
C LEU A 170 9.54 4.57 -11.63
N ASN A 171 9.60 5.50 -12.57
CA ASN A 171 8.94 5.39 -13.86
C ASN A 171 9.51 4.22 -14.68
N GLU A 172 10.83 4.06 -14.73
CA GLU A 172 11.52 2.91 -15.35
C GLU A 172 11.01 1.60 -14.72
N LEU A 173 10.96 1.51 -13.39
CA LEU A 173 10.45 0.32 -12.70
C LEU A 173 9.00 -0.01 -13.09
N PHE A 174 8.15 1.00 -13.23
CA PHE A 174 6.75 0.78 -13.57
C PHE A 174 6.60 0.27 -15.00
N PHE A 175 7.14 1.00 -15.97
CA PHE A 175 6.78 0.81 -17.37
C PHE A 175 7.81 0.09 -18.22
N GLU A 176 9.07 0.04 -17.78
CA GLU A 176 10.16 -0.59 -18.54
C GLU A 176 10.66 -1.89 -17.89
N VAL A 177 10.32 -2.13 -16.63
CA VAL A 177 10.71 -3.34 -15.91
C VAL A 177 9.51 -4.24 -15.64
N LEU A 178 8.52 -3.77 -14.88
CA LEU A 178 7.43 -4.64 -14.45
C LEU A 178 6.39 -4.91 -15.53
N ALA A 179 6.16 -3.96 -16.44
CA ALA A 179 5.27 -4.13 -17.57
C ALA A 179 5.92 -4.79 -18.80
N VAL A 180 7.23 -5.09 -18.76
CA VAL A 180 7.99 -5.56 -19.94
C VAL A 180 8.81 -6.82 -19.63
N GLY A 181 8.65 -7.84 -20.48
CA GLY A 181 9.40 -9.10 -20.42
C GLY A 181 10.91 -8.89 -20.62
N HIS A 182 11.76 -9.72 -20.00
CA HIS A 182 13.22 -9.59 -20.08
C HIS A 182 13.76 -9.55 -21.52
N ASP A 183 13.14 -10.28 -22.44
CA ASP A 183 13.48 -10.33 -23.87
C ASP A 183 13.20 -9.03 -24.63
N GLN A 184 12.36 -8.16 -24.07
CA GLN A 184 11.93 -6.88 -24.64
C GLN A 184 12.58 -5.66 -23.95
N ARG A 185 13.25 -5.88 -22.81
CA ARG A 185 13.96 -4.81 -22.10
C ARG A 185 15.17 -4.33 -22.89
N SER A 186 15.47 -3.04 -22.78
CA SER A 186 16.73 -2.52 -23.31
C SER A 186 17.92 -3.13 -22.55
N PRO A 187 19.10 -3.28 -23.17
CA PRO A 187 20.25 -3.90 -22.50
C PRO A 187 20.64 -3.24 -21.18
N GLY A 188 20.53 -1.90 -21.10
CA GLY A 188 20.83 -1.15 -19.88
C GLY A 188 19.82 -1.40 -18.75
N ILE A 189 18.53 -1.46 -19.08
CA ILE A 189 17.45 -1.75 -18.12
C ILE A 189 17.54 -3.19 -17.63
N ASP A 190 17.75 -4.16 -18.53
CA ASP A 190 17.88 -5.56 -18.15
C ASP A 190 19.10 -5.77 -17.24
N GLU A 191 20.26 -5.19 -17.55
CA GLU A 191 21.44 -5.31 -16.69
C GLU A 191 21.22 -4.69 -15.29
N LYS A 192 20.63 -3.49 -15.24
CA LYS A 192 20.37 -2.73 -14.01
C LYS A 192 19.35 -3.43 -13.10
N TYR A 193 18.30 -4.01 -13.68
CA TYR A 193 17.16 -4.61 -12.97
C TYR A 193 16.99 -6.12 -13.22
N LYS A 194 18.05 -6.84 -13.59
CA LYS A 194 18.04 -8.29 -13.89
C LYS A 194 17.41 -9.18 -12.83
N ASN A 195 17.46 -8.75 -11.56
CA ASN A 195 16.93 -9.49 -10.42
C ASN A 195 15.43 -9.24 -10.19
N ILE A 196 14.80 -8.36 -10.98
CA ILE A 196 13.39 -8.01 -10.87
C ILE A 196 12.62 -8.72 -12.00
N PRO A 197 11.68 -9.62 -11.66
CA PRO A 197 10.93 -10.37 -12.66
C PRO A 197 9.96 -9.49 -13.44
N TYR A 198 9.59 -9.92 -14.63
CA TYR A 198 8.39 -9.41 -15.30
C TYR A 198 7.14 -9.87 -14.55
N LEU A 199 6.14 -9.00 -14.45
CA LEU A 199 4.84 -9.33 -13.91
C LEU A 199 3.79 -9.07 -14.98
N ASN A 200 3.06 -10.10 -15.36
CA ASN A 200 1.91 -9.97 -16.27
C ASN A 200 0.71 -9.33 -15.55
N SER A 201 0.89 -8.10 -15.09
CA SER A 201 -0.05 -7.37 -14.25
C SER A 201 -0.41 -6.05 -14.90
N SER A 202 -1.71 -5.88 -15.16
CA SER A 202 -2.29 -4.61 -15.63
C SER A 202 -2.06 -3.46 -14.66
N LEU A 203 -1.67 -3.73 -13.40
CA LEU A 203 -1.29 -2.70 -12.45
C LEU A 203 -0.14 -1.84 -12.96
N PHE A 204 0.76 -2.39 -13.78
CA PHE A 204 1.93 -1.70 -14.32
C PHE A 204 1.76 -1.26 -15.77
N GLU A 205 0.61 -1.56 -16.39
CA GLU A 205 0.25 -0.92 -17.65
C GLU A 205 -0.06 0.56 -17.38
N GLU A 206 0.38 1.41 -18.30
CA GLU A 206 0.05 2.83 -18.24
C GLU A 206 -1.47 3.00 -18.35
N THR A 207 -2.05 3.82 -17.48
CA THR A 207 -3.49 4.12 -17.51
C THR A 207 -3.79 5.18 -18.57
N ASP A 208 -5.06 5.29 -18.99
CA ASP A 208 -5.47 6.38 -19.88
C ASP A 208 -5.25 7.75 -19.25
N LEU A 209 -5.45 7.88 -17.93
CA LEU A 209 -5.23 9.13 -17.22
C LEU A 209 -3.76 9.55 -17.27
N GLU A 210 -2.84 8.62 -17.03
CA GLU A 210 -1.39 8.87 -17.13
C GLU A 210 -0.99 9.27 -18.56
N ARG A 211 -1.42 8.50 -19.56
CA ARG A 211 -1.14 8.79 -20.99
C ARG A 211 -1.57 10.19 -21.41
N ARG A 212 -2.73 10.64 -20.92
CA ARG A 212 -3.34 11.91 -21.32
C ARG A 212 -2.83 13.09 -20.53
N THR A 213 -2.36 12.87 -19.31
CA THR A 213 -1.98 13.95 -18.39
C THR A 213 -0.49 13.97 -18.15
N ILE A 214 -0.01 13.21 -17.18
CA ILE A 214 1.40 13.08 -16.82
C ILE A 214 1.70 11.68 -16.28
N THR A 215 2.96 11.27 -16.39
CA THR A 215 3.51 10.12 -15.66
C THR A 215 4.28 10.55 -14.41
N ILE A 216 4.67 9.60 -13.56
CA ILE A 216 5.40 9.90 -12.32
C ILE A 216 6.75 10.59 -12.58
N ALA A 217 7.41 10.28 -13.71
CA ALA A 217 8.67 10.90 -14.14
C ALA A 217 8.59 12.44 -14.25
N GLU A 218 7.39 13.00 -14.45
CA GLU A 218 7.23 14.44 -14.63
C GLU A 218 7.29 15.25 -13.33
N LEU A 219 7.23 14.59 -12.17
CA LEU A 219 7.29 15.19 -10.85
C LEU A 219 8.67 15.78 -10.56
N LYS A 220 8.73 16.73 -9.62
CA LYS A 220 9.99 17.41 -9.28
C LYS A 220 10.70 16.73 -8.12
N ASP A 221 11.95 16.30 -8.34
CA ASP A 221 12.79 15.62 -7.33
C ASP A 221 13.35 16.57 -6.26
N ARG A 222 13.46 17.87 -6.58
CA ARG A 222 14.12 18.86 -5.71
C ARG A 222 13.33 19.23 -4.46
N PHE A 223 12.04 18.90 -4.39
CA PHE A 223 11.20 19.29 -3.27
C PHE A 223 11.31 18.26 -2.15
N THR A 224 11.43 18.74 -0.92
CA THR A 224 11.54 17.89 0.28
C THR A 224 10.37 18.16 1.21
N ILE A 225 9.99 17.13 1.96
CA ILE A 225 8.97 17.23 3.01
C ILE A 225 9.68 17.13 4.36
N PRO A 226 9.40 18.02 5.33
CA PRO A 226 9.87 17.86 6.70
C PRO A 226 9.46 16.51 7.29
N LEU A 227 10.19 16.00 8.26
CA LEU A 227 9.77 14.78 8.95
C LEU A 227 8.41 15.00 9.65
N HIS A 228 7.51 14.02 9.49
CA HIS A 228 6.22 14.02 10.17
C HIS A 228 6.45 14.07 11.68
N LYS A 229 5.98 15.15 12.32
CA LYS A 229 6.09 15.28 13.78
C LYS A 229 5.11 14.30 14.41
N LYS A 230 5.61 13.19 14.97
CA LYS A 230 4.77 12.35 15.83
C LYS A 230 4.25 13.22 16.97
N HIS A 231 2.93 13.39 17.07
CA HIS A 231 2.36 13.92 18.30
C HIS A 231 2.68 12.94 19.42
N SER A 232 3.63 13.29 20.28
CA SER A 232 3.82 12.62 21.56
C SER A 232 2.50 12.73 22.30
N ALA A 233 1.81 11.60 22.44
CA ALA A 233 0.68 11.46 23.35
C ALA A 233 1.14 11.65 24.80
#